data_AF-A0A0R3WGC2-F1
#
_entry.id   AF-A0A0R3WGC2-F1
#
_cell.length_a   1.000
_cell.length_b   1.000
_cell.length_c   1.000
_cell.angle_alpha   90.00
_cell.angle_beta   90.00
_cell.angle_gamma   90.00
#
_symmetry.space_group_name_H-M   'P 1'
#
loop_
_entity.id
_entity.type
_entity.pdbx_description
1 polymer ?
#
loop_
_entity_poly.entity_id
_entity_poly.type
_entity_poly.pdbx_seq_one_letter_code
_entity_poly.pdbx_strand_id
1 'polypeptide(L)'
;MRVPPLISTPEAVKTELDLLKALEDIEAAFSIIKKKGKTVDMHPVDKNYDNLKCEIKPIPAGDKMEKVIKDYVRMTHAPTHNSYDLEVLQAFELNKSGEVESFCDYGTRRLLWHGSRITNWMGILGRGLKIAPPEAPSTGYMFGKGVYFADCASKSANYTYPTSREKVGIMALCEVCDDSSLLDLYRVVGTCHNYGRQVRSFVYAGVIPCQIFIKLLVWLAMKKAGSVRRTEFWTASVWPLFQVSLGEINPLMNADYNANQLPKGKHSVQGVGRNIPDPSTWITLDDGVVVPCGKLIESKVENATLWYNEFIVYDVRQIRLRYLVQLKFKYNY
;
A
#
# COMPACT_ATOMS: atom_id res chain seq x y z
N MET A 1 19.87 39.28 14.57
CA MET A 1 19.65 38.15 13.63
C MET A 1 19.62 36.87 14.44
N ARG A 2 18.61 36.01 14.29
CA ARG A 2 18.63 34.68 14.90
C ARG A 2 19.64 33.82 14.13
N VAL A 3 20.52 33.13 14.84
CA VAL A 3 21.45 32.17 14.23
C VAL A 3 20.63 30.99 13.69
N PRO A 4 20.83 30.57 12.44
CA PRO A 4 20.18 29.38 11.90
C PRO A 4 20.46 28.15 12.78
N PRO A 5 19.45 27.33 13.11
CA PRO A 5 19.67 26.14 13.92
C PRO A 5 20.53 25.11 13.18
N LEU A 6 21.37 24.38 13.93
CA LEU A 6 22.18 23.30 13.39
C LEU A 6 21.31 22.06 13.15
N ILE A 7 21.41 21.45 11.97
CA ILE A 7 20.78 20.17 11.64
C ILE A 7 21.70 19.05 12.15
N SER A 8 21.41 18.51 13.34
CA SER A 8 22.28 17.53 14.01
C SER A 8 21.63 16.17 14.31
N THR A 9 20.33 16.00 14.03
CA THR A 9 19.61 14.74 14.29
C THR A 9 18.98 14.17 13.01
N PRO A 10 18.75 12.85 12.93
CA PRO A 10 18.04 12.22 11.80
C PRO A 10 16.65 12.82 11.56
N GLU A 11 15.94 13.22 12.61
CA GLU A 11 14.61 13.84 12.51
C GLU A 11 14.68 15.23 11.90
N ALA A 12 15.72 16.01 12.25
CA ALA A 12 15.97 17.30 11.63
C ALA A 12 16.30 17.13 10.14
N VAL A 13 17.14 16.14 9.78
CA VAL A 13 17.43 15.80 8.37
C VAL A 13 16.16 15.41 7.62
N LYS A 14 15.32 14.56 8.21
CA LYS A 14 14.02 14.15 7.63
C LYS A 14 13.11 15.36 7.38
N THR A 15 13.06 16.30 8.31
CA THR A 15 12.26 17.54 8.16
C THR A 15 12.70 18.35 6.95
N GLU A 16 14.02 18.51 6.74
CA GLU A 16 14.55 19.22 5.57
C GLU A 16 14.33 18.44 4.26
N LEU A 17 14.42 17.10 4.29
CA LEU A 17 14.08 16.26 3.14
C LEU A 17 12.60 16.37 2.76
N ASP A 18 11.71 16.38 3.74
CA ASP A 18 10.27 16.58 3.52
C ASP A 18 9.97 17.97 2.93
N LEU A 19 10.74 18.99 3.32
CA LEU A 19 10.67 20.33 2.73
C LEU A 19 11.15 20.33 1.27
N LEU A 20 12.28 19.69 0.97
CA LEU A 20 12.79 19.57 -0.41
C LEU A 20 11.81 18.83 -1.31
N LYS A 21 11.22 17.73 -0.82
CA LYS A 21 10.18 16.99 -1.54
C LYS A 21 8.96 17.87 -1.84
N ALA A 22 8.53 18.67 -0.86
CA ALA A 22 7.42 19.59 -1.08
C ALA A 22 7.73 20.64 -2.14
N LEU A 23 8.96 21.18 -2.19
CA LEU A 23 9.38 22.12 -3.23
C LEU A 23 9.41 21.47 -4.62
N GLU A 24 9.89 20.23 -4.72
CA GLU A 24 9.89 19.46 -5.97
C GLU A 24 8.45 19.19 -6.47
N ASP A 25 7.54 18.81 -5.57
CA ASP A 25 6.14 18.57 -5.93
C ASP A 25 5.40 19.88 -6.29
N ILE A 26 5.77 21.01 -5.69
CA ILE A 26 5.26 22.34 -6.08
C ILE A 26 5.76 22.71 -7.49
N GLU A 27 7.03 22.48 -7.81
CA GLU A 27 7.58 22.69 -9.15
C GLU A 27 6.85 21.82 -10.18
N ALA A 28 6.65 20.55 -9.87
CA ALA A 28 5.89 19.63 -10.70
C ALA A 28 4.44 20.11 -10.90
N ALA A 29 3.78 20.60 -9.84
CA ALA A 29 2.45 21.18 -9.91
C ALA A 29 2.39 22.39 -10.84
N PHE A 30 3.36 23.31 -10.76
CA PHE A 30 3.45 24.43 -11.70
C PHE A 30 3.64 23.96 -13.15
N SER A 31 4.48 22.93 -13.36
CA SER A 31 4.69 22.32 -14.67
C SER A 31 3.41 21.67 -15.23
N ILE A 32 2.54 21.11 -14.37
CA ILE A 32 1.21 20.58 -14.75
C ILE A 32 0.26 21.73 -15.12
N ILE A 33 0.21 22.80 -14.33
CA ILE A 33 -0.69 23.95 -14.55
C ILE A 33 -0.34 24.72 -15.85
N LYS A 34 0.96 24.84 -16.15
CA LYS A 34 1.44 25.59 -17.33
C LYS A 34 1.18 24.90 -18.67
N LYS A 35 0.96 23.58 -18.71
CA LYS A 35 0.65 22.85 -19.96
C LYS A 35 -0.56 23.45 -20.64
N LYS A 36 -0.57 23.58 -21.96
CA LYS A 36 -1.71 24.16 -22.71
C LYS A 36 -2.89 23.19 -22.70
N GLY A 37 -4.10 23.74 -22.70
CA GLY A 37 -5.34 22.96 -22.82
C GLY A 37 -5.51 22.39 -24.22
N LYS A 38 -6.34 21.36 -24.36
CA LYS A 38 -6.70 20.77 -25.67
C LYS A 38 -7.46 21.75 -26.56
N THR A 39 -8.28 22.61 -25.96
CA THR A 39 -9.08 23.62 -26.64
C THR A 39 -8.86 25.00 -26.01
N VAL A 40 -9.18 26.05 -26.76
CA VAL A 40 -8.97 27.45 -26.35
C VAL A 40 -9.94 27.86 -25.24
N ASP A 41 -11.17 27.32 -25.25
CA ASP A 41 -12.26 27.72 -24.35
C ASP A 41 -12.43 26.81 -23.12
N MET A 42 -11.49 25.90 -22.85
CA MET A 42 -11.58 24.99 -21.71
C MET A 42 -11.41 25.73 -20.38
N HIS A 43 -12.28 25.44 -19.41
CA HIS A 43 -12.19 26.02 -18.08
C HIS A 43 -10.84 25.66 -17.41
N PRO A 44 -10.17 26.58 -16.69
CA PRO A 44 -8.85 26.31 -16.10
C PRO A 44 -8.79 25.11 -15.14
N VAL A 45 -9.89 24.82 -14.44
CA VAL A 45 -9.96 23.65 -13.55
C VAL A 45 -9.98 22.34 -14.33
N ASP A 46 -10.80 22.26 -15.38
CA ASP A 46 -10.91 21.07 -16.24
C ASP A 46 -9.58 20.82 -16.96
N LYS A 47 -8.92 21.91 -17.38
CA LYS A 47 -7.56 21.87 -17.92
C LYS A 47 -6.57 21.24 -16.95
N ASN A 48 -6.57 21.69 -15.69
CA ASN A 48 -5.66 21.18 -14.68
C ASN A 48 -5.96 19.72 -14.36
N TYR A 49 -7.24 19.34 -14.30
CA TYR A 49 -7.70 17.98 -14.11
C TYR A 49 -7.22 17.05 -15.23
N ASP A 50 -7.44 17.44 -16.50
CA ASP A 50 -6.94 16.71 -17.67
C ASP A 50 -5.42 16.49 -17.62
N ASN A 51 -4.68 17.51 -17.17
CA ASN A 51 -3.23 17.45 -17.06
C ASN A 51 -2.72 16.50 -15.96
N LEU A 52 -3.56 16.12 -14.98
CA LEU A 52 -3.21 15.12 -13.97
C LEU A 52 -3.09 13.72 -14.58
N LYS A 53 -3.79 13.46 -15.69
CA LYS A 53 -3.91 12.12 -16.29
C LYS A 53 -4.30 11.07 -15.24
N CYS A 54 -5.23 11.46 -14.38
CA CYS A 54 -5.74 10.67 -13.28
C CYS A 54 -7.22 10.96 -13.16
N GLU A 55 -8.05 9.96 -13.43
CA GLU A 55 -9.49 10.06 -13.24
C GLU A 55 -9.79 9.97 -11.73
N ILE A 56 -10.58 10.92 -11.22
CA ILE A 56 -10.94 11.03 -9.80
C ILE A 56 -12.47 11.03 -9.73
N LYS A 57 -13.05 9.92 -9.26
CA LYS A 57 -14.51 9.75 -9.15
C LYS A 57 -14.93 9.77 -7.68
N PRO A 58 -15.86 10.63 -7.25
CA PRO A 58 -16.36 10.58 -5.88
C PRO A 58 -17.08 9.25 -5.64
N ILE A 59 -16.79 8.61 -4.50
CA ILE A 59 -17.51 7.42 -4.07
C ILE A 59 -18.85 7.89 -3.49
N PRO A 60 -20.01 7.38 -3.97
CA PRO A 60 -21.31 7.80 -3.46
C PRO A 60 -21.51 7.48 -1.99
N ALA A 61 -22.31 8.30 -1.30
CA ALA A 61 -22.71 8.03 0.07
C ALA A 61 -23.51 6.72 0.15
N GLY A 62 -23.14 5.84 1.09
CA GLY A 62 -23.77 4.53 1.28
C GLY A 62 -23.15 3.41 0.44
N ASP A 63 -22.16 3.70 -0.40
CA ASP A 63 -21.41 2.68 -1.13
C ASP A 63 -20.67 1.73 -0.17
N LYS A 64 -20.56 0.45 -0.55
CA LYS A 64 -19.86 -0.58 0.23
C LYS A 64 -18.40 -0.16 0.50
N MET A 65 -17.72 0.40 -0.50
CA MET A 65 -16.33 0.83 -0.38
C MET A 65 -16.19 2.06 0.51
N GLU A 66 -17.15 2.99 0.49
CA GLU A 66 -17.16 4.13 1.41
C GLU A 66 -17.19 3.63 2.87
N LYS A 67 -18.04 2.63 3.16
CA LYS A 67 -18.10 1.99 4.48
C LYS A 67 -16.80 1.31 4.86
N VAL A 68 -16.20 0.54 3.94
CA VAL A 68 -14.89 -0.11 4.15
C VAL A 68 -13.82 0.92 4.49
N ILE A 69 -13.75 2.04 3.77
CA ILE A 69 -12.77 3.10 4.03
C ILE A 69 -13.00 3.74 5.40
N LYS A 70 -14.25 4.08 5.74
CA LYS A 70 -14.60 4.63 7.07
C LYS A 70 -14.24 3.68 8.21
N ASP A 71 -14.55 2.39 8.05
CA ASP A 71 -14.20 1.37 9.03
C ASP A 71 -12.69 1.18 9.12
N TYR A 72 -11.98 1.18 7.99
CA TYR A 72 -10.53 1.03 7.97
C TYR A 72 -9.83 2.20 8.69
N VAL A 73 -10.24 3.44 8.44
CA VAL A 73 -9.74 4.64 9.15
C VAL A 73 -10.00 4.52 10.65
N ARG A 74 -11.23 4.20 11.06
CA ARG A 74 -11.63 4.13 12.46
C ARG A 74 -10.92 3.00 13.21
N MET A 75 -10.89 1.81 12.64
CA MET A 75 -10.37 0.61 13.33
C MET A 75 -8.84 0.64 13.46
N THR A 76 -8.15 1.26 12.50
CA THR A 76 -6.69 1.36 12.50
C THR A 76 -6.16 2.71 12.99
N HIS A 77 -6.98 3.47 13.72
CA HIS A 77 -6.51 4.62 14.47
C HIS A 77 -5.72 4.15 15.69
N ALA A 78 -4.42 4.41 15.69
CA ALA A 78 -3.51 4.06 16.77
C ALA A 78 -3.87 4.71 18.11
N PRO A 79 -3.95 3.93 19.22
CA PRO A 79 -4.19 4.46 20.56
C PRO A 79 -3.13 5.46 21.05
N THR A 80 -1.89 5.37 20.54
CA THR A 80 -0.82 6.32 20.88
C THR A 80 -0.97 7.67 20.16
N HIS A 81 -1.83 7.76 19.14
CA HIS A 81 -2.13 8.99 18.41
C HIS A 81 -3.45 9.59 18.92
N ASN A 82 -3.51 9.90 20.21
CA ASN A 82 -4.72 10.32 20.93
C ASN A 82 -4.96 11.84 20.96
N SER A 83 -4.08 12.64 20.32
CA SER A 83 -4.22 14.09 20.24
C SER A 83 -5.31 14.56 19.26
N TYR A 84 -5.81 13.67 18.42
CA TYR A 84 -6.89 13.93 17.47
C TYR A 84 -7.66 12.66 17.11
N ASP A 85 -8.90 12.86 16.67
CA ASP A 85 -9.68 11.86 15.94
C ASP A 85 -9.73 12.18 14.43
N LEU A 86 -10.01 11.16 13.62
CA LEU A 86 -10.16 11.27 12.18
C LEU A 86 -11.62 11.10 11.76
N GLU A 87 -12.11 12.03 10.96
CA GLU A 87 -13.42 11.96 10.29
C GLU A 87 -13.23 11.92 8.78
N VAL A 88 -13.78 10.92 8.10
CA VAL A 88 -13.81 10.85 6.64
C VAL A 88 -14.88 11.80 6.12
N LEU A 89 -14.46 12.81 5.34
CA LEU A 89 -15.35 13.77 4.70
C LEU A 89 -15.85 13.26 3.34
N GLN A 90 -14.93 12.77 2.52
CA GLN A 90 -15.21 12.27 1.18
C GLN A 90 -14.14 11.28 0.77
N ALA A 91 -14.53 10.26 0.00
CA ALA A 91 -13.60 9.33 -0.63
C ALA A 91 -13.77 9.40 -2.15
N PHE A 92 -12.67 9.19 -2.87
CA PHE A 92 -12.64 9.19 -4.32
C PHE A 92 -11.93 7.92 -4.81
N GLU A 93 -12.48 7.29 -5.82
CA GLU A 93 -11.78 6.28 -6.60
C GLU A 93 -10.82 6.96 -7.57
N LEU A 94 -9.59 6.44 -7.64
CA LEU A 94 -8.53 6.92 -8.51
C LEU A 94 -8.27 5.91 -9.63
N ASN A 95 -8.13 6.41 -10.85
CA ASN A 95 -7.65 5.65 -11.98
C ASN A 95 -6.59 6.47 -12.75
N LYS A 96 -5.32 6.20 -12.42
CA LYS A 96 -4.19 6.87 -13.04
C LYS A 96 -3.75 6.17 -14.32
N SER A 97 -3.67 6.93 -15.42
CA SER A 97 -3.30 6.38 -16.73
C SER A 97 -1.89 5.80 -16.69
N GLY A 98 -1.74 4.56 -17.16
CA GLY A 98 -0.45 3.85 -17.24
C GLY A 98 -0.08 3.06 -15.98
N GLU A 99 -0.73 3.29 -14.83
CA GLU A 99 -0.39 2.54 -13.60
C GLU A 99 -0.83 1.08 -13.70
N VAL A 100 -2.01 0.79 -14.25
CA VAL A 100 -2.50 -0.59 -14.39
C VAL A 100 -1.61 -1.39 -15.34
N GLU A 101 -1.20 -0.79 -16.46
CA GLU A 101 -0.39 -1.44 -17.48
C GLU A 101 1.07 -1.64 -17.03
N SER A 102 1.58 -0.76 -16.17
CA SER A 102 2.94 -0.86 -15.64
C SER A 102 3.03 -1.60 -14.30
N PHE A 103 1.89 -1.98 -13.71
CA PHE A 103 1.84 -2.64 -12.41
C PHE A 103 2.52 -4.01 -12.45
N CYS A 104 3.55 -4.19 -11.62
CA CYS A 104 4.23 -5.46 -11.44
C CYS A 104 3.56 -6.23 -10.29
N ASP A 105 2.71 -7.19 -10.66
CA ASP A 105 2.09 -8.11 -9.72
C ASP A 105 3.01 -9.28 -9.39
N TYR A 106 3.40 -9.32 -8.13
CA TYR A 106 4.24 -10.33 -7.48
C TYR A 106 3.42 -11.25 -6.57
N GLY A 107 2.08 -11.28 -6.68
CA GLY A 107 1.22 -12.22 -5.97
C GLY A 107 0.30 -11.53 -4.95
N THR A 108 0.77 -11.35 -3.72
CA THR A 108 -0.05 -10.74 -2.67
C THR A 108 -0.11 -9.22 -2.87
N ARG A 109 -1.33 -8.68 -2.84
CA ARG A 109 -1.59 -7.24 -2.98
C ARG A 109 -2.35 -6.74 -1.76
N ARG A 110 -1.83 -5.69 -1.13
CA ARG A 110 -2.46 -5.02 0.02
C ARG A 110 -2.90 -3.62 -0.31
N LEU A 111 -4.00 -3.19 0.30
CA LEU A 111 -4.44 -1.82 0.28
C LEU A 111 -3.88 -1.08 1.51
N LEU A 112 -2.89 -0.22 1.31
CA LEU A 112 -2.13 0.43 2.39
C LEU A 112 -2.20 1.96 2.33
N TRP A 113 -2.06 2.61 3.48
CA TRP A 113 -2.17 4.05 3.63
C TRP A 113 -0.88 4.78 3.29
N HIS A 114 -0.98 5.83 2.48
CA HIS A 114 0.06 6.83 2.25
C HIS A 114 -0.44 8.22 2.62
N GLY A 115 0.30 8.93 3.48
CA GLY A 115 0.02 10.32 3.86
C GLY A 115 1.03 11.27 3.28
N SER A 116 0.58 12.45 2.84
CA SER A 116 1.45 13.53 2.37
C SER A 116 0.80 14.89 2.60
N ARG A 117 1.62 15.94 2.59
CA ARG A 117 1.17 17.33 2.69
C ARG A 117 0.22 17.68 1.55
N ILE A 118 -0.72 18.60 1.81
CA ILE A 118 -1.70 19.02 0.80
C ILE A 118 -1.04 19.53 -0.50
N THR A 119 0.09 20.23 -0.36
CA THR A 119 0.90 20.79 -1.45
C THR A 119 1.42 19.74 -2.44
N ASN A 120 1.57 18.49 -1.99
CA ASN A 120 2.24 17.44 -2.76
C ASN A 120 1.27 16.67 -3.66
N TRP A 121 -0.03 16.71 -3.38
CA TRP A 121 -1.02 15.87 -4.07
C TRP A 121 -1.16 16.15 -5.56
N MET A 122 -0.99 17.40 -6.00
CA MET A 122 -1.02 17.71 -7.43
C MET A 122 0.15 17.04 -8.16
N GLY A 123 1.33 17.01 -7.54
CA GLY A 123 2.47 16.23 -7.99
C GLY A 123 2.12 14.74 -7.98
N ILE A 124 1.79 14.17 -6.83
CA ILE A 124 1.51 12.73 -6.68
C ILE A 124 0.44 12.23 -7.68
N LEU A 125 -0.69 12.93 -7.81
CA LEU A 125 -1.74 12.55 -8.77
C LEU A 125 -1.29 12.72 -10.21
N GLY A 126 -0.45 13.71 -10.51
CA GLY A 126 0.05 14.00 -11.86
C GLY A 126 1.14 13.06 -12.35
N ARG A 127 2.10 12.69 -11.49
CA ARG A 127 3.31 11.90 -11.86
C ARG A 127 3.43 10.54 -11.14
N GLY A 128 2.55 10.23 -10.20
CA GLY A 128 2.63 9.02 -9.37
C GLY A 128 3.53 9.24 -8.16
N LEU A 129 3.56 8.24 -7.28
CA LEU A 129 4.51 8.22 -6.16
C LEU A 129 5.93 7.99 -6.67
N LYS A 130 6.91 8.70 -6.08
CA LYS A 130 8.32 8.61 -6.46
C LYS A 130 9.20 8.20 -5.30
N ILE A 131 10.26 7.48 -5.65
CA ILE A 131 11.38 7.19 -4.76
C ILE A 131 12.28 8.43 -4.72
N ALA A 132 12.85 8.70 -3.54
CA ALA A 132 13.78 9.80 -3.35
C ALA A 132 15.01 9.66 -4.28
N PRO A 133 15.54 10.77 -4.81
CA PRO A 133 16.61 10.71 -5.78
C PRO A 133 17.95 10.27 -5.15
N PRO A 134 18.94 9.80 -5.95
CA PRO A 134 20.18 9.22 -5.44
C PRO A 134 21.03 10.21 -4.61
N GLU A 135 20.90 11.51 -4.85
CA GLU A 135 21.59 12.58 -4.12
C GLU A 135 21.02 12.85 -2.72
N ALA A 136 19.78 12.46 -2.43
CA ALA A 136 19.19 12.68 -1.10
C ALA A 136 19.93 11.85 -0.02
N PRO A 137 20.21 12.36 1.19
CA PRO A 137 20.80 11.55 2.26
C PRO A 137 19.89 10.39 2.68
N SER A 138 20.47 9.19 2.89
CA SER A 138 19.72 8.01 3.36
C SER A 138 19.30 8.09 4.83
N THR A 139 19.98 8.91 5.64
CA THR A 139 19.78 9.04 7.10
C THR A 139 18.41 9.59 7.51
N GLY A 140 17.60 10.09 6.57
CA GLY A 140 16.20 10.46 6.81
C GLY A 140 15.16 9.36 6.49
N TYR A 141 15.61 8.20 6.00
CA TYR A 141 14.76 7.09 5.56
C TYR A 141 15.06 5.82 6.37
N MET A 142 14.19 5.47 7.31
CA MET A 142 14.42 4.41 8.29
C MET A 142 14.75 3.03 7.69
N PHE A 143 14.26 2.77 6.47
CA PHE A 143 14.47 1.56 5.69
C PHE A 143 15.03 1.87 4.29
N GLY A 144 15.86 2.90 4.16
CA GLY A 144 16.41 3.34 2.89
C GLY A 144 15.38 3.98 1.95
N LYS A 145 15.84 4.38 0.77
CA LYS A 145 15.04 5.17 -0.19
C LYS A 145 14.03 4.29 -0.92
N GLY A 146 12.78 4.34 -0.48
CA GLY A 146 11.66 3.68 -1.12
C GLY A 146 10.37 4.50 -0.94
N VAL A 147 9.24 3.95 -1.34
CA VAL A 147 7.93 4.51 -1.06
C VAL A 147 7.36 3.82 0.18
N TYR A 148 6.97 4.62 1.17
CA TYR A 148 6.55 4.16 2.48
C TYR A 148 5.01 4.15 2.59
N PHE A 149 4.51 3.07 3.18
CA PHE A 149 3.09 2.84 3.47
C PHE A 149 2.91 2.30 4.89
N ALA A 150 1.69 2.43 5.41
CA ALA A 150 1.30 1.84 6.69
C ALA A 150 -0.04 1.13 6.57
N ASP A 151 -0.23 0.09 7.38
CA ASP A 151 -1.55 -0.53 7.60
C ASP A 151 -2.37 0.21 8.67
N CYS A 152 -1.75 1.16 9.38
CA CYS A 152 -2.35 2.03 10.39
C CYS A 152 -2.68 3.42 9.81
N ALA A 153 -3.97 3.78 9.81
CA ALA A 153 -4.45 5.05 9.26
C ALA A 153 -3.81 6.28 9.93
N SER A 154 -3.83 6.36 11.27
CA SER A 154 -3.33 7.56 11.96
C SER A 154 -1.80 7.70 11.90
N LYS A 155 -1.07 6.61 11.66
CA LYS A 155 0.36 6.68 11.36
C LYS A 155 0.63 7.42 10.07
N SER A 156 -0.08 7.09 8.99
CA SER A 156 0.01 7.83 7.73
C SER A 156 -0.59 9.23 7.84
N ALA A 157 -1.63 9.42 8.65
CA ALA A 157 -2.26 10.72 8.87
C ALA A 157 -1.31 11.76 9.47
N ASN A 158 -0.37 11.35 10.32
CA ASN A 158 0.65 12.27 10.87
C ASN A 158 1.52 12.92 9.78
N TYR A 159 1.66 12.28 8.60
CA TYR A 159 2.40 12.82 7.46
C TYR A 159 1.61 13.81 6.60
N THR A 160 0.34 14.08 6.93
CA THR A 160 -0.43 15.13 6.25
C THR A 160 -0.15 16.53 6.82
N TYR A 161 0.56 16.62 7.95
CA TYR A 161 0.87 17.86 8.69
C TYR A 161 -0.33 18.81 8.88
N PRO A 162 -1.48 18.32 9.38
CA PRO A 162 -2.62 19.18 9.66
C PRO A 162 -2.32 20.08 10.85
N THR A 163 -3.02 21.21 10.94
CA THR A 163 -2.88 22.16 12.05
C THR A 163 -4.23 22.44 12.69
N SER A 164 -4.21 23.07 13.87
CA SER A 164 -5.43 23.53 14.54
C SER A 164 -6.24 24.53 13.71
N ARG A 165 -5.60 25.23 12.77
CA ARG A 165 -6.23 26.15 11.82
C ARG A 165 -6.69 25.41 10.56
N GLU A 166 -5.83 24.55 10.02
CA GLU A 166 -6.08 23.76 8.80
C GLU A 166 -6.28 22.30 9.17
N LYS A 167 -7.54 21.98 9.51
CA LYS A 167 -7.92 20.66 10.03
C LYS A 167 -8.23 19.64 8.95
N VAL A 168 -8.02 19.95 7.67
CA VAL A 168 -8.35 19.06 6.55
C VAL A 168 -7.06 18.53 5.94
N GLY A 169 -6.95 17.21 5.87
CA GLY A 169 -5.84 16.52 5.20
C GLY A 169 -6.36 15.58 4.12
N ILE A 170 -5.44 15.11 3.29
CA ILE A 170 -5.71 14.13 2.24
C ILE A 170 -4.74 12.97 2.42
N MET A 171 -5.24 11.75 2.29
CA MET A 171 -4.47 10.51 2.28
C MET A 171 -4.84 9.67 1.07
N ALA A 172 -3.94 8.78 0.64
CA ALA A 172 -4.23 7.78 -0.38
C ALA A 172 -4.25 6.38 0.21
N LEU A 173 -5.15 5.55 -0.31
CA LEU A 173 -5.05 4.10 -0.24
C LEU A 173 -4.44 3.61 -1.54
N CYS A 174 -3.33 2.91 -1.43
CA CYS A 174 -2.56 2.41 -2.56
C CYS A 174 -2.61 0.88 -2.55
N GLU A 175 -2.87 0.29 -3.71
CA GLU A 175 -2.64 -1.12 -3.94
C GLU A 175 -1.13 -1.32 -4.09
N VAL A 176 -0.56 -2.03 -3.13
CA VAL A 176 0.87 -2.28 -3.01
C VAL A 176 1.07 -3.78 -3.14
N CYS A 177 1.95 -4.18 -4.07
CA CYS A 177 2.29 -5.57 -4.22
C CYS A 177 3.45 -5.97 -3.29
N ASP A 178 3.15 -6.83 -2.33
CA ASP A 178 4.05 -7.28 -1.28
C ASP A 178 3.82 -8.77 -0.93
N ASP A 179 4.59 -9.67 -1.55
CA ASP A 179 4.39 -11.10 -1.29
C ASP A 179 4.69 -11.48 0.16
N SER A 180 3.74 -12.19 0.75
CA SER A 180 3.62 -12.33 2.17
C SER A 180 3.11 -13.72 2.52
N SER A 181 4.03 -14.55 2.97
CA SER A 181 3.77 -15.65 3.90
C SER A 181 3.53 -15.14 5.34
N LEU A 182 3.16 -13.87 5.57
CA LEU A 182 3.04 -13.30 6.93
C LEU A 182 1.94 -13.95 7.76
N LEU A 183 0.90 -14.50 7.12
CA LEU A 183 -0.06 -15.35 7.83
C LEU A 183 0.67 -16.50 8.53
N ASP A 184 1.69 -17.08 7.92
CA ASP A 184 2.49 -18.13 8.56
C ASP A 184 3.40 -17.56 9.65
N LEU A 185 3.98 -16.36 9.50
CA LEU A 185 4.77 -15.72 10.57
C LEU A 185 3.94 -15.48 11.84
N TYR A 186 2.73 -14.91 11.71
CA TYR A 186 1.85 -14.66 12.86
C TYR A 186 1.18 -15.94 13.39
N ARG A 187 0.93 -16.95 12.53
CA ARG A 187 0.38 -18.26 12.95
C ARG A 187 1.41 -19.11 13.69
N VAL A 188 2.67 -19.13 13.27
CA VAL A 188 3.75 -19.93 13.89
C VAL A 188 3.99 -19.49 15.34
N VAL A 189 3.96 -18.18 15.63
CA VAL A 189 4.11 -17.66 16.99
C VAL A 189 2.92 -18.05 17.88
N GLY A 190 1.71 -18.17 17.31
CA GLY A 190 0.52 -18.64 18.04
C GLY A 190 0.55 -20.11 18.44
N THR A 191 1.29 -20.96 17.71
CA THR A 191 1.37 -22.41 17.99
C THR A 191 2.51 -22.82 18.92
N CYS A 192 3.49 -21.94 19.18
CA CYS A 192 4.66 -22.29 20.01
C CYS A 192 4.39 -22.37 21.53
N HIS A 193 3.15 -22.18 21.99
CA HIS A 193 2.80 -22.26 23.42
C HIS A 193 2.34 -23.65 23.90
N ASN A 194 2.30 -24.67 23.03
CA ASN A 194 2.03 -26.04 23.44
C ASN A 194 2.83 -27.01 22.57
N TYR A 195 4.06 -27.33 22.96
CA TYR A 195 4.67 -28.67 22.85
C TYR A 195 6.13 -28.59 23.33
N GLY A 196 6.30 -28.56 24.66
CA GLY A 196 7.51 -29.09 25.26
C GLY A 196 7.51 -30.62 25.11
N ARG A 197 8.64 -31.18 24.65
CA ARG A 197 8.96 -32.62 24.46
C ARG A 197 8.47 -33.26 23.15
N GLN A 198 9.33 -33.29 22.14
CA GLN A 198 10.18 -34.45 21.80
C GLN A 198 10.80 -34.17 20.43
N VAL A 199 12.12 -33.96 20.42
CA VAL A 199 12.91 -33.95 19.19
C VAL A 199 13.08 -35.39 18.74
N ARG A 200 12.43 -35.78 17.63
CA ARG A 200 12.92 -36.88 16.78
C ARG A 200 12.69 -36.58 15.30
N SER A 201 13.80 -36.66 14.59
CA SER A 201 13.98 -36.62 13.15
C SER A 201 12.93 -37.43 12.37
N PHE A 202 12.35 -36.84 11.33
CA PHE A 202 11.78 -37.57 10.20
C PHE A 202 12.07 -36.81 8.90
N VAL A 203 13.14 -37.24 8.25
CA VAL A 203 13.30 -37.18 6.80
C VAL A 203 12.62 -38.44 6.25
N TYR A 204 11.63 -38.31 5.34
CA TYR A 204 11.51 -39.08 4.09
C TYR A 204 10.13 -38.90 3.40
N ALA A 205 10.22 -38.61 2.09
CA ALA A 205 9.43 -39.09 0.95
C ALA A 205 7.89 -39.11 0.93
N GLY A 206 7.33 -38.60 -0.18
CA GLY A 206 5.97 -38.92 -0.62
C GLY A 206 5.41 -38.05 -1.74
N VAL A 207 6.00 -38.08 -2.94
CA VAL A 207 5.39 -37.55 -4.17
C VAL A 207 4.58 -38.68 -4.83
N ILE A 208 3.24 -38.59 -4.88
CA ILE A 208 2.35 -39.38 -5.75
C ILE A 208 1.16 -38.49 -6.22
N PRO A 209 0.67 -38.63 -7.46
CA PRO A 209 0.22 -37.50 -8.29
C PRO A 209 -1.30 -37.36 -8.44
N CYS A 210 -1.83 -36.14 -8.24
CA CYS A 210 -3.23 -35.79 -8.52
C CYS A 210 -3.49 -35.34 -9.97
N GLN A 211 -2.49 -35.41 -10.88
CA GLN A 211 -2.59 -34.79 -12.21
C GLN A 211 -3.13 -35.70 -13.33
N ILE A 212 -3.30 -37.00 -13.09
CA ILE A 212 -3.81 -37.94 -14.11
C ILE A 212 -5.36 -38.01 -14.10
N PHE A 213 -5.99 -37.77 -12.95
CA PHE A 213 -7.45 -37.90 -12.80
C PHE A 213 -8.25 -36.76 -13.48
N ILE A 214 -7.72 -35.53 -13.46
CA ILE A 214 -8.38 -34.37 -14.08
C ILE A 214 -8.28 -34.41 -15.62
N LYS A 215 -7.16 -34.91 -16.17
CA LYS A 215 -6.99 -35.07 -17.63
C LYS A 215 -7.90 -36.15 -18.21
N LEU A 216 -8.17 -37.22 -17.46
CA LEU A 216 -9.09 -38.28 -17.88
C LEU A 216 -10.56 -37.81 -17.88
N LEU A 217 -10.95 -36.97 -16.90
CA LEU A 217 -12.30 -36.42 -16.80
C LEU A 217 -12.62 -35.41 -17.91
N VAL A 218 -11.66 -34.55 -18.28
CA VAL A 218 -11.83 -33.59 -19.39
C VAL A 218 -11.88 -34.31 -20.74
N TRP A 219 -11.07 -35.36 -20.94
CA TRP A 219 -11.12 -36.16 -22.16
C TRP A 219 -12.41 -36.98 -22.32
N LEU A 220 -12.94 -37.54 -21.22
CA LEU A 220 -14.22 -38.25 -21.20
C LEU A 220 -15.42 -37.30 -21.39
N ALA A 221 -15.35 -36.07 -20.87
CA ALA A 221 -16.37 -35.05 -21.10
C ALA A 221 -16.43 -34.59 -22.56
N MET A 222 -15.28 -34.54 -23.25
CA MET A 222 -15.21 -34.12 -24.66
C MET A 222 -15.59 -35.22 -25.67
N LYS A 223 -15.58 -36.51 -25.28
CA LYS A 223 -16.01 -37.60 -26.18
C LYS A 223 -17.53 -37.83 -26.20
N LYS A 224 -18.28 -37.29 -25.23
CA LYS A 224 -19.73 -37.53 -25.07
C LYS A 224 -20.62 -36.45 -25.72
N ALA A 225 -20.04 -35.32 -26.14
CA ALA A 225 -20.74 -34.22 -26.81
C ALA A 225 -20.43 -34.22 -28.32
N GLY A 226 -20.82 -35.28 -29.02
CA GLY A 226 -20.81 -35.30 -30.47
C GLY A 226 -21.94 -34.42 -31.02
N SER A 227 -21.65 -33.18 -31.40
CA SER A 227 -22.25 -32.44 -32.54
C SER A 227 -21.92 -30.96 -32.42
N VAL A 228 -21.30 -30.41 -33.46
CA VAL A 228 -21.03 -28.97 -33.62
C VAL A 228 -22.32 -28.26 -34.04
N ARG A 229 -22.66 -27.14 -33.39
CA ARG A 229 -23.29 -25.99 -34.06
C ARG A 229 -23.01 -24.67 -33.30
N ARG A 230 -22.64 -23.65 -34.07
CA ARG A 230 -22.34 -22.26 -33.65
C ARG A 230 -23.56 -21.60 -32.99
N THR A 231 -23.36 -20.95 -31.85
CA THR A 231 -23.83 -19.58 -31.54
C THR A 231 -23.18 -19.13 -30.22
N GLU A 232 -22.77 -17.86 -30.22
CA GLU A 232 -22.27 -16.99 -29.16
C GLU A 232 -22.55 -17.41 -27.71
N PHE A 233 -21.52 -17.45 -26.85
CA PHE A 233 -21.60 -16.97 -25.46
C PHE A 233 -20.20 -16.65 -24.93
N TRP A 234 -20.12 -15.49 -24.26
CA TRP A 234 -18.94 -14.89 -23.64
C TRP A 234 -18.47 -15.66 -22.39
N THR A 235 -17.26 -15.33 -21.96
CA THR A 235 -16.61 -15.61 -20.66
C THR A 235 -15.96 -16.98 -20.48
N ALA A 236 -14.64 -17.02 -20.67
CA ALA A 236 -13.69 -17.59 -19.72
C ALA A 236 -12.27 -17.43 -20.29
N SER A 237 -11.57 -16.38 -19.87
CA SER A 237 -10.12 -16.30 -20.04
C SER A 237 -9.50 -17.39 -19.18
N VAL A 238 -9.11 -18.49 -19.83
CA VAL A 238 -8.30 -19.56 -19.23
C VAL A 238 -6.90 -18.99 -19.01
N TRP A 239 -6.57 -18.65 -17.77
CA TRP A 239 -5.22 -18.25 -17.41
C TRP A 239 -4.33 -19.50 -17.31
N PRO A 240 -3.26 -19.63 -18.11
CA PRO A 240 -2.30 -20.71 -17.93
C PRO A 240 -1.59 -20.51 -16.57
N LEU A 241 -1.60 -21.57 -15.76
CA LEU A 241 -0.79 -21.70 -14.55
C LEU A 241 0.70 -21.69 -14.94
N PHE A 242 1.26 -20.49 -15.07
CA PHE A 242 2.69 -20.29 -14.99
C PHE A 242 3.07 -20.22 -13.52
N GLN A 243 4.07 -21.01 -13.14
CA GLN A 243 4.79 -20.82 -11.89
C GLN A 243 5.55 -19.50 -12.02
N VAL A 244 4.90 -18.41 -11.58
CA VAL A 244 5.49 -17.06 -11.56
C VAL A 244 6.27 -16.96 -10.25
N SER A 245 7.47 -16.36 -10.29
CA SER A 245 8.21 -16.01 -9.08
C SER A 245 7.50 -14.82 -8.43
N LEU A 246 6.76 -15.09 -7.35
CA LEU A 246 5.84 -14.18 -6.68
C LEU A 246 6.54 -13.50 -5.49
N GLY A 247 7.15 -12.32 -5.67
CA GLY A 247 7.56 -11.43 -4.56
C GLY A 247 8.49 -12.10 -3.54
N GLU A 248 9.07 -11.42 -2.54
CA GLU A 248 8.90 -11.78 -1.12
C GLU A 248 9.23 -10.55 -0.25
N ILE A 249 8.61 -10.42 0.93
CA ILE A 249 8.93 -9.40 1.94
C ILE A 249 10.22 -9.75 2.72
N ASN A 250 11.04 -8.74 3.01
CA ASN A 250 12.13 -8.78 3.97
C ASN A 250 11.71 -8.13 5.31
N PRO A 251 11.40 -8.90 6.36
CA PRO A 251 11.00 -8.34 7.66
C PRO A 251 12.21 -7.80 8.42
N LEU A 252 12.13 -6.56 8.91
CA LEU A 252 13.16 -5.91 9.70
C LEU A 252 12.60 -5.42 11.04
N MET A 253 13.28 -5.78 12.13
CA MET A 253 12.87 -5.43 13.50
C MET A 253 13.41 -4.07 13.95
N ASN A 254 14.46 -3.59 13.29
CA ASN A 254 15.18 -2.35 13.59
C ASN A 254 15.37 -1.54 12.31
N ALA A 255 15.55 -0.23 12.45
CA ALA A 255 15.90 0.65 11.35
C ALA A 255 17.18 0.16 10.64
N ASP A 256 17.15 0.14 9.31
CA ASP A 256 18.29 -0.16 8.45
C ASP A 256 18.27 0.77 7.24
N TYR A 257 19.11 1.80 7.29
CA TYR A 257 19.21 2.81 6.24
C TYR A 257 19.67 2.25 4.88
N ASN A 258 20.18 1.01 4.84
CA ASN A 258 20.60 0.31 3.63
C ASN A 258 19.60 -0.77 3.19
N ALA A 259 18.40 -0.83 3.77
CA ALA A 259 17.40 -1.86 3.46
C ALA A 259 16.91 -1.86 2.00
N ASN A 260 17.22 -0.81 1.22
CA ASN A 260 17.05 -0.80 -0.23
C ASN A 260 17.96 -1.80 -0.96
N GLN A 261 19.01 -2.31 -0.32
CA GLN A 261 19.82 -3.42 -0.80
C GLN A 261 19.13 -4.74 -0.44
N LEU A 262 18.05 -5.03 -1.17
CA LEU A 262 17.23 -6.22 -0.90
C LEU A 262 18.04 -7.52 -1.07
N PRO A 263 17.88 -8.50 -0.15
CA PRO A 263 18.37 -9.85 -0.37
C PRO A 263 17.79 -10.46 -1.65
N LYS A 264 18.52 -11.39 -2.27
CA LYS A 264 18.09 -12.04 -3.52
C LYS A 264 16.71 -12.68 -3.33
N GLY A 265 15.76 -12.35 -4.21
CA GLY A 265 14.38 -12.84 -4.18
C GLY A 265 13.42 -11.97 -3.36
N LYS A 266 13.91 -10.97 -2.63
CA LYS A 266 13.06 -10.01 -1.92
C LYS A 266 12.72 -8.82 -2.81
N HIS A 267 11.51 -8.28 -2.65
CA HIS A 267 10.97 -7.19 -3.48
C HIS A 267 10.48 -6.00 -2.65
N SER A 268 10.30 -6.18 -1.35
CA SER A 268 9.87 -5.13 -0.43
C SER A 268 10.41 -5.39 0.98
N VAL A 269 10.34 -4.36 1.83
CA VAL A 269 10.70 -4.43 3.24
C VAL A 269 9.46 -4.19 4.08
N GLN A 270 9.33 -4.95 5.16
CA GLN A 270 8.38 -4.64 6.23
C GLN A 270 9.17 -4.27 7.48
N GLY A 271 9.05 -3.02 7.92
CA GLY A 271 9.39 -2.65 9.28
C GLY A 271 8.35 -3.25 10.21
N VAL A 272 8.74 -4.23 11.04
CA VAL A 272 7.80 -4.96 11.89
C VAL A 272 7.43 -4.15 13.11
N GLY A 273 6.13 -3.90 13.28
CA GLY A 273 5.55 -3.19 14.41
C GLY A 273 5.17 -4.10 15.57
N ARG A 274 5.16 -3.54 16.78
CA ARG A 274 4.58 -4.14 17.99
C ARG A 274 3.07 -4.27 17.92
N ASN A 275 2.40 -3.43 17.13
CA ASN A 275 0.96 -3.47 16.95
C ASN A 275 0.62 -3.59 15.47
N ILE A 276 -0.36 -4.45 15.16
CA ILE A 276 -0.86 -4.72 13.82
C ILE A 276 -2.39 -4.73 13.80
N PRO A 277 -3.05 -4.42 12.69
CA PRO A 277 -4.48 -4.69 12.54
C PRO A 277 -4.75 -6.20 12.67
N ASP A 278 -5.73 -6.58 13.48
CA ASP A 278 -6.08 -7.98 13.74
C ASP A 278 -6.28 -8.78 12.42
N PRO A 279 -5.38 -9.74 12.10
CA PRO A 279 -5.44 -10.52 10.87
C PRO A 279 -6.74 -11.30 10.69
N SER A 280 -7.47 -11.61 11.76
CA SER A 280 -8.77 -12.30 11.68
C SER A 280 -9.90 -11.43 11.12
N THR A 281 -9.68 -10.11 11.09
CA THR A 281 -10.67 -9.11 10.63
C THR A 281 -10.33 -8.52 9.26
N TRP A 282 -9.23 -8.96 8.65
CA TRP A 282 -8.87 -8.54 7.30
C TRP A 282 -9.92 -9.01 6.30
N ILE A 283 -10.21 -8.17 5.31
CA ILE A 283 -11.12 -8.49 4.22
C ILE A 283 -10.35 -8.57 2.91
N THR A 284 -10.87 -9.33 1.96
CA THR A 284 -10.36 -9.37 0.58
C THR A 284 -11.42 -8.77 -0.33
N LEU A 285 -11.03 -7.82 -1.17
CA LEU A 285 -11.90 -7.22 -2.17
C LEU A 285 -12.16 -8.20 -3.32
N ASP A 286 -13.17 -7.92 -4.14
CA ASP A 286 -13.59 -8.82 -5.23
C ASP A 286 -12.50 -9.02 -6.31
N ASP A 287 -11.54 -8.10 -6.38
CA ASP A 287 -10.37 -8.16 -7.27
C ASP A 287 -9.15 -8.85 -6.64
N GLY A 288 -9.26 -9.37 -5.42
CA GLY A 288 -8.20 -10.09 -4.71
C GLY A 288 -7.27 -9.23 -3.84
N VAL A 289 -7.48 -7.90 -3.77
CA VAL A 289 -6.67 -7.03 -2.91
C VAL A 289 -7.08 -7.20 -1.44
N VAL A 290 -6.10 -7.41 -0.56
CA VAL A 290 -6.31 -7.55 0.89
C VAL A 290 -6.35 -6.18 1.55
N VAL A 291 -7.38 -5.92 2.36
CA VAL A 291 -7.48 -4.74 3.20
C VAL A 291 -7.19 -5.16 4.64
N PRO A 292 -6.05 -4.76 5.22
CA PRO A 292 -5.71 -5.11 6.60
C PRO A 292 -6.48 -4.20 7.59
N CYS A 293 -7.81 -4.25 7.52
CA CYS A 293 -8.69 -3.56 8.46
C CYS A 293 -8.84 -4.38 9.74
N GLY A 294 -8.96 -3.70 10.88
CA GLY A 294 -9.08 -4.37 12.17
C GLY A 294 -8.64 -3.47 13.30
N LYS A 295 -9.09 -3.77 14.53
CA LYS A 295 -8.50 -3.12 15.71
C LYS A 295 -7.04 -3.52 15.82
N LEU A 296 -6.21 -2.58 16.26
CA LEU A 296 -4.80 -2.88 16.49
C LEU A 296 -4.66 -3.82 17.70
N ILE A 297 -3.93 -4.91 17.51
CA ILE A 297 -3.57 -5.89 18.52
C ILE A 297 -2.04 -6.00 18.60
N GLU A 298 -1.54 -6.50 19.72
CA GLU A 298 -0.12 -6.78 19.88
C GLU A 298 0.32 -7.91 18.93
N SER A 299 1.38 -7.68 18.17
CA SER A 299 1.90 -8.62 17.17
C SER A 299 2.61 -9.82 17.79
N LYS A 300 2.99 -9.72 19.08
CA LYS A 300 3.77 -10.70 19.85
C LYS A 300 5.12 -11.06 19.22
N VAL A 301 5.61 -10.22 18.30
CA VAL A 301 6.94 -10.37 17.71
C VAL A 301 7.97 -9.78 18.67
N GLU A 302 8.88 -10.63 19.15
CA GLU A 302 9.97 -10.19 20.01
C GLU A 302 10.93 -9.24 19.27
N ASN A 303 11.51 -8.29 20.00
CA ASN A 303 12.52 -7.33 19.51
C ASN A 303 12.05 -6.32 18.45
N ALA A 304 10.75 -6.25 18.12
CA ALA A 304 10.21 -5.19 17.28
C ALA A 304 10.39 -3.81 17.95
N THR A 305 11.07 -2.89 17.27
CA THR A 305 11.31 -1.53 17.79
C THR A 305 10.26 -0.52 17.35
N LEU A 306 9.54 -0.78 16.26
CA LEU A 306 8.47 0.08 15.77
C LEU A 306 7.18 -0.13 16.56
N TRP A 307 6.43 0.93 16.79
CA TRP A 307 5.09 0.83 17.38
C TRP A 307 4.07 0.17 16.43
N TYR A 308 4.19 0.43 15.13
CA TYR A 308 3.27 -0.01 14.08
C TYR A 308 4.07 -0.37 12.83
N ASN A 309 3.52 -1.22 11.97
CA ASN A 309 4.19 -1.64 10.74
C ASN A 309 4.52 -0.47 9.80
N GLU A 310 5.55 -0.67 8.97
CA GLU A 310 5.81 0.09 7.74
C GLU A 310 6.06 -0.89 6.61
N PHE A 311 5.55 -0.55 5.43
CA PHE A 311 5.79 -1.31 4.22
C PHE A 311 6.51 -0.39 3.24
N ILE A 312 7.64 -0.87 2.72
CA ILE A 312 8.51 -0.11 1.86
C ILE A 312 8.73 -0.90 0.58
N VAL A 313 8.42 -0.27 -0.55
CA VAL A 313 8.71 -0.79 -1.88
C VAL A 313 9.77 0.07 -2.56
N TYR A 314 10.63 -0.58 -3.33
CA TYR A 314 11.77 0.04 -4.00
C TYR A 314 11.61 0.09 -5.52
N ASP A 315 10.43 -0.29 -6.03
CA ASP A 315 10.00 -0.12 -7.41
C ASP A 315 8.61 0.52 -7.44
N VAL A 316 8.49 1.64 -8.14
CA VAL A 316 7.20 2.36 -8.27
C VAL A 316 6.15 1.54 -9.02
N ARG A 317 6.57 0.56 -9.82
CA ARG A 317 5.67 -0.37 -10.52
C ARG A 317 4.94 -1.32 -9.57
N GLN A 318 5.37 -1.45 -8.32
CA GLN A 318 4.65 -2.22 -7.29
C GLN A 318 3.47 -1.45 -6.69
N ILE A 319 3.22 -0.22 -7.14
CA ILE A 319 2.27 0.70 -6.53
C ILE A 319 1.21 1.09 -7.56
N ARG A 320 -0.04 1.07 -7.12
CA ARG A 320 -1.16 1.66 -7.85
C ARG A 320 -2.01 2.50 -6.91
N LEU A 321 -2.28 3.75 -7.27
CA LEU A 321 -3.19 4.61 -6.54
C LEU A 321 -4.63 4.12 -6.75
N ARG A 322 -5.36 3.82 -5.66
CA ARG A 322 -6.72 3.27 -5.74
C ARG A 322 -7.77 4.21 -5.19
N TYR A 323 -7.52 4.81 -4.03
CA TYR A 323 -8.48 5.74 -3.44
C TYR A 323 -7.79 6.96 -2.85
N LEU A 324 -8.46 8.11 -2.94
CA LEU A 324 -8.10 9.35 -2.25
C LEU A 324 -9.13 9.61 -1.17
N VAL A 325 -8.69 9.90 0.05
CA VAL A 325 -9.57 10.08 1.20
C VAL A 325 -9.31 11.46 1.80
N GLN A 326 -10.35 12.28 1.81
CA GLN A 326 -10.35 13.57 2.49
C GLN A 326 -10.75 13.37 3.95
N LEU A 327 -9.90 13.84 4.85
CA LEU A 327 -10.03 13.63 6.30
C LEU A 327 -10.12 14.98 7.02
N LYS A 328 -10.93 15.03 8.07
CA LYS A 328 -10.96 16.11 9.04
C LYS A 328 -10.37 15.65 10.37
N PHE A 329 -9.38 16.39 10.84
CA PHE A 329 -8.71 16.19 12.12
C PHE A 329 -9.49 16.91 13.23
N LYS A 330 -10.04 16.13 14.15
CA LYS A 330 -10.77 16.61 15.33
C LYS A 330 -9.80 16.59 16.52
N TYR A 331 -9.08 17.68 16.73
CA TYR A 331 -8.15 17.81 17.86
C TYR A 331 -8.89 17.84 19.19
N ASN A 332 -8.39 17.05 20.13
CA ASN A 332 -8.87 17.00 21.51
C ASN A 332 -8.16 18.13 22.29
N TYR A 333 -8.90 19.15 22.70
CA TYR A 333 -8.38 20.27 23.50
C TYR A 333 -8.76 20.12 24.97
#